data_AF-K4RFW0-F1
#
_entry.id   AF-K4RFW0-F1
#
_cell.length_a   1.000
_cell.length_b   1.000
_cell.length_c   1.000
_cell.angle_alpha   90.00
_cell.angle_beta   90.00
_cell.angle_gamma   90.00
#
_symmetry.space_group_name_H-M   'P 1'
#
loop_
_entity.id
_entity.type
_entity.pdbx_description
1 polymer ?
#
loop_
_entity_poly.entity_id
_entity_poly.type
_entity_poly.pdbx_seq_one_letter_code
_entity_poly.pdbx_strand_id
1 'polypeptide(L)'
;MEAKAIGWLAARHTRFDPERAEEAGVLFARKALVELALLVGLRVRLDPSALDPDFSLLLDQVADVAGRASYRELVVRDEGALLLYAGTYAALRLCGREDPDFHRAIEQAVSGGYAACFERIPYRQLDLLHTLELAGVDHGLPMVDAVLPHTLLCADPSAFKLADRDIYAITHTVFYATDFGLRTPKWPDGFDLARTVGLLEALLVLCRRRGNADLVAELVCSLLCLGVHDSAEADRAWTFLADTQEVDGRVDGPDGVVHPKLGEGNLEYQKWATGYHTTIVTALACLLARSPVLTQRPRPTVPLPADNKGLEEALYRSVVWLSGASLSDEAEPGFAPAAAATRGARALGQPALVEPALSALATYLDAAPDQLWSRYGVEAVAEFARGLSGLGLTCDSLERFLTSTAAALREVSVVPAGARTGIRILVDLGVLAADHGAALLASAPLAPPGTDDIAAGLVALQIAQRADQIPHPRDAGAESWRPVAECLAAALPAAYRDYRLGEMAALVRALALLGWGEHRLTRDAAAFLLSQQTPTGAIGYPACDCSDNRAEAHRAWTQSCVIALAELISSRPLEQTASVMGTANR
;
A
#
# COMPACT_ATOMS: atom_id res chain seq x y z
N MET A 1 25.40 -6.36 6.40
CA MET A 1 24.19 -6.39 7.23
C MET A 1 24.09 -7.73 7.97
N GLU A 2 24.02 -8.86 7.24
CA GLU A 2 23.93 -10.21 7.82
C GLU A 2 24.93 -10.52 8.93
N ALA A 3 26.23 -10.43 8.65
CA ALA A 3 27.27 -10.80 9.63
C ALA A 3 27.14 -10.02 10.95
N LYS A 4 26.70 -8.75 10.89
CA LYS A 4 26.43 -7.96 12.10
C LYS A 4 25.19 -8.47 12.85
N ALA A 5 24.11 -8.76 12.13
CA ALA A 5 22.87 -9.29 12.72
C ALA A 5 23.11 -10.65 13.39
N ILE A 6 23.83 -11.55 12.73
CA ILE A 6 24.20 -12.86 13.26
C ILE A 6 25.15 -12.73 14.46
N GLY A 7 26.17 -11.87 14.39
CA GLY A 7 27.05 -11.59 15.52
C GLY A 7 26.30 -11.02 16.74
N TRP A 8 25.29 -10.16 16.50
CA TRP A 8 24.43 -9.63 17.57
C TRP A 8 23.62 -10.74 18.26
N LEU A 9 23.04 -11.66 17.48
CA LEU A 9 22.28 -12.80 17.98
C LEU A 9 23.19 -13.76 18.75
N ALA A 10 24.36 -14.09 18.19
CA ALA A 10 25.35 -14.98 18.81
C ALA A 10 25.86 -14.42 20.14
N ALA A 11 26.15 -13.12 20.24
CA ALA A 11 26.53 -12.47 21.48
C ALA A 11 25.47 -12.56 22.59
N ARG A 12 24.19 -12.80 22.21
CA ARG A 12 23.04 -12.84 23.11
C ARG A 12 22.33 -14.20 23.13
N HIS A 13 22.96 -15.25 22.59
CA HIS A 13 22.36 -16.59 22.44
C HIS A 13 21.77 -17.14 23.75
N THR A 14 22.37 -16.82 24.89
CA THR A 14 21.89 -17.22 26.21
C THR A 14 20.50 -16.68 26.60
N ARG A 15 20.03 -15.61 25.96
CA ARG A 15 18.70 -15.02 26.17
C ARG A 15 17.58 -15.83 25.53
N PHE A 16 17.92 -16.73 24.61
CA PHE A 16 16.97 -17.64 23.96
C PHE A 16 16.69 -18.89 24.80
N ASP A 17 17.32 -19.06 25.97
CA ASP A 17 17.05 -20.16 26.89
C ASP A 17 15.82 -19.86 27.77
N PRO A 18 14.70 -20.59 27.62
CA PRO A 18 13.50 -20.32 28.40
C PRO A 18 13.66 -20.59 29.90
N GLU A 19 14.62 -21.42 30.33
CA GLU A 19 14.90 -21.67 31.74
C GLU A 19 15.68 -20.52 32.41
N ARG A 20 16.25 -19.61 31.60
CA ARG A 20 16.91 -18.39 32.07
C ARG A 20 15.99 -17.17 32.03
N ALA A 21 14.80 -17.30 31.45
CA ALA A 21 13.81 -16.25 31.44
C ALA A 21 13.09 -16.17 32.79
N GLU A 22 12.72 -14.95 33.20
CA GLU A 22 11.76 -14.76 34.28
C GLU A 22 10.41 -15.37 33.91
N GLU A 23 9.59 -15.72 34.89
CA GLU A 23 8.31 -16.44 34.69
C GLU A 23 7.42 -15.81 33.60
N ALA A 24 7.28 -14.48 33.62
CA ALA A 24 6.51 -13.75 32.62
C ALA A 24 7.11 -13.77 31.20
N GLY A 25 8.40 -14.06 31.08
CA GLY A 25 9.16 -14.09 29.83
C GLY A 25 9.37 -15.48 29.24
N VAL A 26 8.97 -16.56 29.91
CA VAL A 26 9.22 -17.94 29.46
C VAL A 26 8.60 -18.22 28.09
N LEU A 27 7.32 -17.88 27.90
CA LEU A 27 6.63 -18.09 26.61
C LEU A 27 7.28 -17.27 25.48
N PHE A 28 7.71 -16.05 25.80
CA PHE A 28 8.41 -15.19 24.87
C PHE A 28 9.77 -15.78 24.45
N ALA A 29 10.56 -16.26 25.41
CA ALA A 29 11.84 -16.92 25.14
C ALA A 29 11.65 -18.22 24.33
N ARG A 30 10.58 -18.99 24.57
CA ARG A 30 10.24 -20.16 23.74
C ARG A 30 9.96 -19.79 22.30
N LYS A 31 9.18 -18.72 22.07
CA LYS A 31 8.93 -18.17 20.73
C LYS A 31 10.24 -17.73 20.07
N ALA A 32 11.08 -16.98 20.80
CA ALA A 32 12.36 -16.52 20.29
C ALA A 32 13.28 -17.69 19.92
N LEU A 33 13.29 -18.76 20.72
CA LEU A 33 14.10 -19.95 20.48
C LEU A 33 13.70 -20.67 19.19
N VAL A 34 12.40 -20.87 18.93
CA VAL A 34 11.95 -21.56 17.72
C VAL A 34 12.25 -20.74 16.45
N GLU A 35 12.15 -19.41 16.52
CA GLU A 35 12.51 -18.53 15.40
C GLU A 35 14.02 -18.55 15.14
N LEU A 36 14.84 -18.56 16.21
CA LEU A 36 16.28 -18.73 16.10
C LEU A 36 16.65 -20.10 15.49
N ALA A 37 15.98 -21.16 15.94
CA ALA A 37 16.16 -22.51 15.42
C ALA A 37 15.85 -22.53 13.92
N LEU A 38 14.71 -21.97 13.51
CA LEU A 38 14.31 -21.90 12.11
C LEU A 38 15.33 -21.15 11.25
N LEU A 39 15.86 -20.01 11.71
CA LEU A 39 16.93 -19.29 11.02
C LEU A 39 18.16 -20.17 10.77
N VAL A 40 18.61 -20.89 11.80
CA VAL A 40 19.77 -21.80 11.71
C VAL A 40 19.49 -22.99 10.78
N GLY A 41 18.31 -23.59 10.87
CA GLY A 41 17.88 -24.68 9.98
C GLY A 41 17.81 -24.24 8.52
N LEU A 42 17.24 -23.07 8.26
CA LEU A 42 17.17 -22.47 6.92
C LEU A 42 18.55 -22.09 6.40
N ARG A 43 19.48 -21.63 7.24
CA ARG A 43 20.87 -21.34 6.85
C ARG A 43 21.55 -22.55 6.19
N VAL A 44 21.30 -23.77 6.68
CA VAL A 44 21.87 -25.00 6.11
C VAL A 44 21.26 -25.32 4.74
N ARG A 45 19.96 -25.04 4.55
CA ARG A 45 19.26 -25.30 3.29
C ARG A 45 19.56 -24.25 2.22
N LEU A 46 19.66 -22.99 2.61
CA LEU A 46 19.82 -21.85 1.72
C LEU A 46 21.26 -21.64 1.27
N ASP A 47 22.24 -22.12 2.02
CA ASP A 47 23.65 -21.98 1.68
C ASP A 47 24.42 -23.27 2.07
N PRO A 48 24.93 -24.03 1.08
CA PRO A 48 25.58 -25.31 1.33
C PRO A 48 26.98 -25.18 1.95
N SER A 49 27.50 -23.96 2.13
CA SER A 49 28.77 -23.74 2.82
C SER A 49 28.68 -24.12 4.31
N ALA A 50 29.83 -24.48 4.88
CA ALA A 50 29.95 -24.77 6.30
C ALA A 50 29.45 -23.59 7.16
N LEU A 51 28.82 -23.90 8.29
CA LEU A 51 28.40 -22.87 9.24
C LEU A 51 29.63 -22.13 9.78
N ASP A 52 29.54 -20.81 9.81
CA ASP A 52 30.53 -19.99 10.50
C ASP A 52 30.42 -20.17 12.04
N PRO A 53 31.38 -19.64 12.82
CA PRO A 53 31.38 -19.82 14.27
C PRO A 53 30.13 -19.29 14.98
N ASP A 54 29.53 -18.20 14.48
CA ASP A 54 28.36 -17.59 15.10
C ASP A 54 27.11 -18.46 14.87
N PHE A 55 26.88 -18.92 13.64
CA PHE A 55 25.80 -19.88 13.38
C PHE A 55 26.00 -21.21 14.12
N SER A 56 27.24 -21.68 14.24
CA SER A 56 27.55 -22.90 14.99
C SER A 56 27.20 -22.75 16.47
N LEU A 57 27.54 -21.59 17.08
CA LEU A 57 27.18 -21.28 18.47
C LEU A 57 25.65 -21.24 18.66
N LEU A 58 24.92 -20.63 17.73
CA LEU A 58 23.46 -20.57 17.77
C LEU A 58 22.84 -21.96 17.64
N LEU A 59 23.35 -22.80 16.73
CA LEU A 59 22.92 -24.20 16.58
C LEU A 59 23.16 -25.00 17.87
N ASP A 60 24.32 -24.85 18.49
CA ASP A 60 24.66 -25.53 19.74
C ASP A 60 23.76 -25.09 20.89
N GLN A 61 23.43 -23.80 20.98
CA GLN A 61 22.46 -23.30 21.97
C GLN A 61 21.06 -23.90 21.76
N VAL A 62 20.58 -23.97 20.52
CA VAL A 62 19.28 -24.57 20.21
C VAL A 62 19.27 -26.06 20.57
N ALA A 63 20.33 -26.78 20.20
CA ALA A 63 20.46 -28.21 20.49
C ALA A 63 20.56 -28.49 21.99
N ASP A 64 21.29 -27.68 22.75
CA ASP A 64 21.41 -27.81 24.21
C ASP A 64 20.04 -27.67 24.89
N VAL A 65 19.26 -26.65 24.54
CA VAL A 65 17.92 -26.46 25.11
C VAL A 65 16.97 -27.58 24.71
N ALA A 66 16.94 -27.95 23.42
CA ALA A 66 16.07 -28.99 22.90
C ALA A 66 16.40 -30.39 23.46
N GLY A 67 17.66 -30.65 23.81
CA GLY A 67 18.10 -31.91 24.40
C GLY A 67 17.65 -32.13 25.85
N ARG A 68 17.13 -31.09 26.52
CA ARG A 68 16.63 -31.17 27.90
C ARG A 68 15.31 -31.93 27.95
N ALA A 69 15.20 -32.88 28.87
CA ALA A 69 13.97 -33.64 29.08
C ALA A 69 12.77 -32.73 29.44
N SER A 70 13.03 -31.67 30.22
CA SER A 70 12.03 -30.64 30.58
C SER A 70 11.43 -29.94 29.36
N TYR A 71 12.23 -29.70 28.31
CA TYR A 71 11.76 -29.06 27.09
C TYR A 71 10.92 -30.02 26.24
N ARG A 72 11.37 -31.27 26.06
CA ARG A 72 10.64 -32.29 25.29
C ARG A 72 9.31 -32.67 25.93
N GLU A 73 9.24 -32.70 27.26
CA GLU A 73 8.00 -32.96 28.01
C GLU A 73 6.86 -31.98 27.63
N LEU A 74 7.21 -30.74 27.25
CA LEU A 74 6.23 -29.71 26.90
C LEU A 74 5.42 -30.04 25.65
N VAL A 75 5.98 -30.79 24.70
CA VAL A 75 5.25 -31.29 23.51
C VAL A 75 4.04 -32.12 23.93
N VAL A 76 4.24 -32.95 24.95
CA VAL A 76 3.23 -33.90 25.44
C VAL A 76 2.24 -33.20 26.37
N ARG A 77 2.69 -32.18 27.12
CA ARG A 77 1.84 -31.46 28.09
C ARG A 77 1.03 -30.32 27.51
N ASP A 78 1.49 -29.74 26.41
CA ASP A 78 0.91 -28.55 25.80
C ASP A 78 0.84 -28.72 24.28
N GLU A 79 -0.08 -29.57 23.84
CA GLU A 79 -0.35 -29.81 22.42
C GLU A 79 -0.87 -28.55 21.70
N GLY A 80 -1.39 -27.57 22.44
CA GLY A 80 -1.75 -26.25 21.89
C GLY A 80 -0.52 -25.46 21.42
N ALA A 81 0.63 -25.68 22.07
CA ALA A 81 1.92 -25.12 21.70
C ALA A 81 2.77 -26.08 20.85
N LEU A 82 2.19 -27.15 20.29
CA LEU A 82 2.90 -28.14 19.45
C LEU A 82 3.78 -27.47 18.39
N LEU A 83 3.29 -26.41 17.75
CA LEU A 83 4.02 -25.65 16.74
C LEU A 83 5.36 -25.10 17.26
N LEU A 84 5.40 -24.58 18.49
CA LEU A 84 6.61 -24.00 19.08
C LEU A 84 7.70 -25.07 19.27
N TYR A 85 7.31 -26.28 19.69
CA TYR A 85 8.28 -27.33 20.00
C TYR A 85 8.64 -28.16 18.77
N ALA A 86 7.65 -28.50 17.94
CA ALA A 86 7.89 -29.21 16.69
C ALA A 86 8.74 -28.39 15.71
N GLY A 87 8.60 -27.06 15.70
CA GLY A 87 9.45 -26.16 14.90
C GLY A 87 10.93 -26.24 15.30
N THR A 88 11.22 -26.30 16.60
CA THR A 88 12.59 -26.45 17.10
C THR A 88 13.19 -27.79 16.68
N TYR A 89 12.43 -28.89 16.79
CA TYR A 89 12.87 -30.21 16.31
C TYR A 89 13.09 -30.22 14.79
N ALA A 90 12.13 -29.68 14.02
CA ALA A 90 12.21 -29.59 12.57
C ALA A 90 13.49 -28.88 12.11
N ALA A 91 13.82 -27.74 12.73
CA ALA A 91 15.05 -27.01 12.45
C ALA A 91 16.32 -27.84 12.76
N LEU A 92 16.36 -28.53 13.90
CA LEU A 92 17.50 -29.38 14.26
C LEU A 92 17.67 -30.55 13.28
N ARG A 93 16.56 -31.14 12.83
CA ARG A 93 16.55 -32.19 11.81
C ARG A 93 17.15 -31.69 10.49
N LEU A 94 16.84 -30.47 10.06
CA LEU A 94 17.48 -29.87 8.88
C LEU A 94 18.99 -29.73 9.02
N CYS A 95 19.49 -29.57 10.25
CA CYS A 95 20.92 -29.55 10.56
C CYS A 95 21.53 -30.94 10.81
N GLY A 96 20.78 -32.03 10.59
CA GLY A 96 21.24 -33.40 10.84
C GLY A 96 21.34 -33.78 12.33
N ARG A 97 20.69 -33.03 13.22
CA ARG A 97 20.64 -33.29 14.67
C ARG A 97 19.28 -33.86 15.07
N GLU A 98 19.02 -35.09 14.65
CA GLU A 98 17.78 -35.78 14.98
C GLU A 98 17.82 -36.38 16.40
N ASP A 99 16.71 -36.26 17.13
CA ASP A 99 16.47 -36.92 18.41
C ASP A 99 15.23 -37.84 18.27
N PRO A 100 15.41 -39.18 18.31
CA PRO A 100 14.31 -40.13 18.16
C PRO A 100 13.21 -40.02 19.24
N ASP A 101 13.56 -39.61 20.46
CA ASP A 101 12.57 -39.49 21.54
C ASP A 101 11.76 -38.19 21.38
N PHE A 102 12.39 -37.11 20.91
CA PHE A 102 11.67 -35.88 20.56
C PHE A 102 10.74 -36.13 19.35
N HIS A 103 11.22 -36.82 18.31
CA HIS A 103 10.39 -37.21 17.17
C HIS A 103 9.16 -38.00 17.60
N ARG A 104 9.36 -39.04 18.43
CA ARG A 104 8.27 -39.88 18.95
C ARG A 104 7.25 -39.07 19.76
N ALA A 105 7.71 -38.10 20.56
CA ALA A 105 6.80 -37.22 21.31
C ALA A 105 5.90 -36.39 20.39
N ILE A 106 6.45 -35.88 19.28
CA ILE A 106 5.68 -35.12 18.27
C ILE A 106 4.70 -36.06 17.55
N GLU A 107 5.14 -37.24 17.11
CA GLU A 107 4.27 -38.25 16.49
C GLU A 107 3.10 -38.64 17.40
N GLN A 108 3.34 -38.81 18.70
CA GLN A 108 2.31 -39.12 19.69
C GLN A 108 1.30 -37.97 19.84
N ALA A 109 1.77 -36.73 19.94
CA ALA A 109 0.91 -35.55 20.04
C ALA A 109 0.03 -35.39 18.78
N VAL A 110 0.60 -35.58 17.59
CA VAL A 110 -0.13 -35.51 16.32
C VAL A 110 -1.14 -36.65 16.20
N SER A 111 -0.73 -37.89 16.53
CA SER A 111 -1.60 -39.08 16.46
C SER A 111 -2.75 -39.03 17.46
N GLY A 112 -2.61 -38.28 18.57
CA GLY A 112 -3.68 -38.01 19.52
C GLY A 112 -4.83 -37.19 18.93
N GLY A 113 -4.61 -36.51 17.79
CA GLY A 113 -5.64 -35.80 17.02
C GLY A 113 -6.10 -34.47 17.62
N TYR A 114 -5.78 -34.16 18.88
CA TYR A 114 -6.21 -32.93 19.53
C TYR A 114 -5.56 -31.68 18.93
N ALA A 115 -4.32 -31.79 18.42
CA ALA A 115 -3.71 -30.73 17.60
C ALA A 115 -4.56 -30.32 16.38
N ALA A 116 -5.32 -31.25 15.79
CA ALA A 116 -6.22 -31.00 14.66
C ALA A 116 -7.53 -30.31 15.08
N CYS A 117 -7.90 -30.36 16.37
CA CYS A 117 -9.15 -29.79 16.89
C CYS A 117 -9.10 -28.27 17.10
N PHE A 118 -7.91 -27.66 17.13
CA PHE A 118 -7.79 -26.21 17.30
C PHE A 118 -8.19 -25.45 16.04
N GLU A 119 -9.10 -24.49 16.21
CA GLU A 119 -9.40 -23.50 15.18
C GLU A 119 -8.16 -22.64 14.92
N ARG A 120 -7.65 -22.70 13.69
CA ARG A 120 -6.51 -21.89 13.24
C ARG A 120 -6.92 -21.04 12.06
N ILE A 121 -6.51 -19.79 12.09
CA ILE A 121 -6.54 -18.95 10.90
C ILE A 121 -5.62 -19.56 9.82
N PRO A 122 -5.96 -19.43 8.52
CA PRO A 122 -5.35 -20.23 7.46
C PRO A 122 -3.82 -20.20 7.42
N TYR A 123 -3.17 -19.04 7.60
CA TYR A 123 -1.71 -18.99 7.59
C TYR A 123 -1.05 -19.72 8.78
N ARG A 124 -1.72 -19.80 9.95
CA ARG A 124 -1.26 -20.58 11.10
C ARG A 124 -1.47 -22.08 10.90
N GLN A 125 -2.47 -22.45 10.09
CA GLN A 125 -2.60 -23.83 9.64
C GLN A 125 -1.46 -24.19 8.68
N LEU A 126 -1.09 -23.30 7.75
CA LEU A 126 0.08 -23.50 6.88
C LEU A 126 1.39 -23.64 7.67
N ASP A 127 1.58 -22.83 8.71
CA ASP A 127 2.70 -22.88 9.65
C ASP A 127 2.86 -24.28 10.28
N LEU A 128 1.75 -24.84 10.79
CA LEU A 128 1.71 -26.19 11.34
C LEU A 128 2.04 -27.25 10.29
N LEU A 129 1.41 -27.18 9.11
CA LEU A 129 1.64 -28.16 8.05
C LEU A 129 3.09 -28.15 7.57
N HIS A 130 3.66 -26.98 7.35
CA HIS A 130 5.06 -26.80 6.97
C HIS A 130 6.00 -27.32 8.06
N THR A 131 5.72 -27.00 9.32
CA THR A 131 6.51 -27.49 10.46
C THR A 131 6.51 -29.02 10.56
N LEU A 132 5.35 -29.67 10.41
CA LEU A 132 5.25 -31.12 10.47
C LEU A 132 5.91 -31.80 9.26
N GLU A 133 5.83 -31.19 8.08
CA GLU A 133 6.54 -31.63 6.87
C GLU A 133 8.06 -31.61 7.10
N LEU A 134 8.61 -30.51 7.64
CA LEU A 134 10.03 -30.41 7.98
C LEU A 134 10.43 -31.37 9.11
N ALA A 135 9.56 -31.59 10.09
CA ALA A 135 9.76 -32.58 11.14
C ALA A 135 9.71 -34.03 10.61
N GLY A 136 9.11 -34.27 9.43
CA GLY A 136 8.98 -35.62 8.85
C GLY A 136 7.90 -36.46 9.52
N VAL A 137 6.92 -35.81 10.14
CA VAL A 137 5.84 -36.45 10.88
C VAL A 137 4.62 -36.58 9.96
N ASP A 138 4.16 -37.81 9.75
CA ASP A 138 2.87 -38.05 9.11
C ASP A 138 1.73 -37.61 10.04
N HIS A 139 0.78 -36.85 9.50
CA HIS A 139 -0.19 -36.12 10.32
C HIS A 139 -1.64 -36.27 9.89
N GLY A 140 -1.95 -36.81 8.70
CA GLY A 140 -3.32 -36.94 8.20
C GLY A 140 -4.12 -35.63 8.01
N LEU A 141 -3.58 -34.48 8.43
CA LEU A 141 -4.14 -33.14 8.19
C LEU A 141 -4.22 -32.78 6.69
N PRO A 142 -5.07 -31.80 6.30
CA PRO A 142 -5.14 -31.34 4.92
C PRO A 142 -3.79 -30.87 4.38
N MET A 143 -3.56 -31.07 3.09
CA MET A 143 -2.35 -30.56 2.41
C MET A 143 -2.39 -29.03 2.27
N VAL A 144 -1.22 -28.43 2.08
CA VAL A 144 -1.04 -26.98 1.85
C VAL A 144 -2.01 -26.44 0.77
N ASP A 145 -2.16 -27.16 -0.34
CA ASP A 145 -3.03 -26.78 -1.46
C ASP A 145 -4.52 -26.65 -1.10
N ALA A 146 -4.96 -27.34 -0.04
CA ALA A 146 -6.34 -27.26 0.44
C ALA A 146 -6.57 -26.04 1.36
N VAL A 147 -5.51 -25.54 2.01
CA VAL A 147 -5.58 -24.43 2.97
C VAL A 147 -5.27 -23.10 2.30
N LEU A 148 -4.30 -23.09 1.37
CA LEU A 148 -3.80 -21.91 0.69
C LEU A 148 -4.91 -21.01 0.08
N PRO A 149 -5.95 -21.55 -0.60
CA PRO A 149 -7.02 -20.72 -1.19
C PRO A 149 -7.80 -19.88 -0.16
N HIS A 150 -7.77 -20.25 1.11
CA HIS A 150 -8.49 -19.56 2.18
C HIS A 150 -7.64 -18.46 2.86
N THR A 151 -6.38 -18.31 2.47
CA THR A 151 -5.49 -17.31 3.05
C THR A 151 -5.85 -15.90 2.62
N LEU A 152 -5.48 -14.92 3.45
CA LEU A 152 -5.67 -13.51 3.13
C LEU A 152 -4.94 -13.11 1.84
N LEU A 153 -3.75 -13.68 1.59
CA LEU A 153 -2.99 -13.43 0.37
C LEU A 153 -3.79 -13.78 -0.90
N CYS A 154 -4.41 -14.96 -0.92
CA CYS A 154 -5.20 -15.41 -2.06
C CYS A 154 -6.51 -14.64 -2.26
N ALA A 155 -6.95 -13.85 -1.27
CA ALA A 155 -8.13 -12.99 -1.37
C ALA A 155 -7.84 -11.61 -2.02
N ASP A 156 -6.60 -11.34 -2.45
CA ASP A 156 -6.17 -10.07 -3.08
C ASP A 156 -6.63 -8.80 -2.32
N PRO A 157 -6.22 -8.64 -1.04
CA PRO A 157 -6.76 -7.61 -0.17
C PRO A 157 -6.30 -6.22 -0.57
N SER A 158 -7.04 -5.21 -0.10
CA SER A 158 -6.68 -3.81 -0.28
C SER A 158 -5.52 -3.42 0.64
N ALA A 159 -4.39 -2.99 0.05
CA ALA A 159 -3.13 -2.76 0.75
C ALA A 159 -3.24 -1.74 1.89
N PHE A 160 -3.94 -0.62 1.69
CA PHE A 160 -4.05 0.44 2.70
C PHE A 160 -5.03 0.11 3.84
N LYS A 161 -5.86 -0.94 3.69
CA LYS A 161 -6.81 -1.38 4.73
C LYS A 161 -6.19 -2.38 5.71
N LEU A 162 -5.03 -2.92 5.40
CA LEU A 162 -4.37 -3.95 6.19
C LEU A 162 -3.76 -3.35 7.46
N ALA A 163 -4.03 -4.00 8.60
CA ALA A 163 -3.30 -3.79 9.84
C ALA A 163 -2.03 -4.66 9.85
N ASP A 164 -1.10 -4.37 10.76
CA ASP A 164 0.18 -5.08 10.85
C ASP A 164 0.00 -6.60 10.98
N ARG A 165 -0.99 -7.05 11.79
CA ARG A 165 -1.35 -8.49 11.90
C ARG A 165 -1.76 -9.15 10.59
N ASP A 166 -2.37 -8.38 9.69
CA ASP A 166 -2.83 -8.87 8.40
C ASP A 166 -1.65 -8.96 7.42
N ILE A 167 -0.68 -8.04 7.55
CA ILE A 167 0.58 -8.08 6.80
C ILE A 167 1.40 -9.30 7.23
N TYR A 168 1.53 -9.56 8.54
CA TYR A 168 2.15 -10.81 9.04
C TYR A 168 1.44 -12.07 8.51
N ALA A 169 0.12 -12.05 8.41
CA ALA A 169 -0.63 -13.17 7.84
C ALA A 169 -0.24 -13.41 6.36
N ILE A 170 0.01 -12.35 5.60
CA ILE A 170 0.44 -12.41 4.20
C ILE A 170 1.87 -12.94 4.09
N THR A 171 2.82 -12.36 4.82
CA THR A 171 4.24 -12.75 4.78
C THR A 171 4.43 -14.21 5.18
N HIS A 172 3.80 -14.64 6.29
CA HIS A 172 3.83 -16.04 6.73
C HIS A 172 3.17 -16.98 5.71
N THR A 173 2.09 -16.57 5.05
CA THR A 173 1.51 -17.37 3.95
C THR A 173 2.54 -17.60 2.85
N VAL A 174 3.26 -16.55 2.43
CA VAL A 174 4.33 -16.67 1.42
C VAL A 174 5.43 -17.61 1.91
N PHE A 175 5.92 -17.43 3.14
CA PHE A 175 7.00 -18.26 3.70
C PHE A 175 6.65 -19.74 3.67
N TYR A 176 5.50 -20.12 4.24
CA TYR A 176 5.14 -21.53 4.36
C TYR A 176 4.67 -22.15 3.04
N ALA A 177 3.96 -21.40 2.20
CA ALA A 177 3.57 -21.91 0.88
C ALA A 177 4.79 -22.18 0.00
N THR A 178 5.79 -21.29 0.02
CA THR A 178 6.98 -21.41 -0.81
C THR A 178 8.13 -22.18 -0.16
N ASP A 179 7.97 -22.68 1.08
CA ASP A 179 9.07 -23.26 1.86
C ASP A 179 10.29 -22.33 1.87
N PHE A 180 10.05 -21.06 2.20
CA PHE A 180 11.05 -19.98 2.15
C PHE A 180 11.75 -19.86 0.78
N GLY A 181 10.97 -19.99 -0.30
CA GLY A 181 11.45 -19.93 -1.69
C GLY A 181 12.05 -21.22 -2.25
N LEU A 182 12.15 -22.28 -1.44
CA LEU A 182 12.72 -23.57 -1.86
C LEU A 182 11.73 -24.44 -2.65
N ARG A 183 10.45 -24.07 -2.71
CA ARG A 183 9.44 -24.71 -3.58
C ARG A 183 8.54 -23.70 -4.26
N THR A 184 8.00 -24.10 -5.41
CA THR A 184 6.87 -23.39 -6.03
C THR A 184 5.56 -24.03 -5.56
N PRO A 185 4.69 -23.31 -4.83
CA PRO A 185 3.40 -23.86 -4.41
C PRO A 185 2.45 -24.00 -5.60
N LYS A 186 1.46 -24.88 -5.43
CA LYS A 186 0.31 -24.93 -6.33
C LYS A 186 -0.68 -23.83 -5.94
N TRP A 187 -0.52 -22.67 -6.56
CA TRP A 187 -1.45 -21.55 -6.37
C TRP A 187 -2.88 -21.92 -6.83
N PRO A 188 -3.93 -21.39 -6.18
CA PRO A 188 -5.30 -21.60 -6.61
C PRO A 188 -5.57 -21.00 -8.00
N ASP A 189 -6.60 -21.51 -8.68
CA ASP A 189 -7.05 -20.97 -9.95
C ASP A 189 -7.38 -19.48 -9.84
N GLY A 190 -6.89 -18.68 -10.79
CA GLY A 190 -7.06 -17.22 -10.79
C GLY A 190 -6.10 -16.45 -9.89
N PHE A 191 -5.19 -17.12 -9.17
CA PHE A 191 -4.11 -16.44 -8.46
C PHE A 191 -3.19 -15.71 -9.43
N ASP A 192 -2.99 -14.42 -9.19
CA ASP A 192 -2.13 -13.56 -10.00
C ASP A 192 -0.88 -13.18 -9.20
N LEU A 193 0.25 -13.77 -9.58
CA LEU A 193 1.55 -13.49 -8.95
C LEU A 193 1.94 -12.01 -9.12
N ALA A 194 1.62 -11.38 -10.25
CA ALA A 194 1.97 -9.99 -10.49
C ALA A 194 1.21 -9.06 -9.55
N ARG A 195 -0.08 -9.33 -9.32
CA ARG A 195 -0.89 -8.61 -8.31
C ARG A 195 -0.32 -8.78 -6.91
N THR A 196 0.09 -10.00 -6.56
CA THR A 196 0.72 -10.28 -5.26
C THR A 196 2.01 -9.50 -5.08
N VAL A 197 2.89 -9.48 -6.08
CA VAL A 197 4.13 -8.69 -6.04
C VAL A 197 3.80 -7.20 -5.88
N GLY A 198 2.83 -6.68 -6.64
CA GLY A 198 2.38 -5.29 -6.50
C GLY A 198 1.77 -4.96 -5.13
N LEU A 199 1.12 -5.93 -4.46
CA LEU A 199 0.66 -5.82 -3.07
C LEU A 199 1.83 -5.73 -2.10
N LEU A 200 2.82 -6.63 -2.20
CA LEU A 200 4.00 -6.63 -1.33
C LEU A 200 4.81 -5.33 -1.47
N GLU A 201 4.99 -4.83 -2.69
CA GLU A 201 5.67 -3.55 -2.96
C GLU A 201 4.91 -2.35 -2.38
N ALA A 202 3.58 -2.34 -2.49
CA ALA A 202 2.75 -1.32 -1.85
C ALA A 202 2.86 -1.37 -0.31
N LEU A 203 2.92 -2.56 0.27
CA LEU A 203 3.11 -2.74 1.70
C LEU A 203 4.51 -2.29 2.15
N LEU A 204 5.56 -2.50 1.34
CA LEU A 204 6.90 -1.97 1.62
C LEU A 204 6.90 -0.45 1.75
N VAL A 205 6.19 0.25 0.87
CA VAL A 205 6.01 1.72 0.95
C VAL A 205 5.36 2.10 2.28
N LEU A 206 4.25 1.46 2.65
CA LEU A 206 3.53 1.78 3.89
C LEU A 206 4.36 1.47 5.14
N CYS A 207 4.99 0.31 5.22
CA CYS A 207 5.76 -0.12 6.39
C CYS A 207 7.02 0.72 6.57
N ARG A 208 7.75 1.06 5.50
CA ARG A 208 8.89 2.01 5.56
C ARG A 208 8.47 3.38 6.09
N ARG A 209 7.36 3.93 5.58
CA ARG A 209 6.86 5.24 6.04
C ARG A 209 6.41 5.25 7.50
N ARG A 210 6.05 4.09 8.05
CA ARG A 210 5.75 3.89 9.48
C ARG A 210 7.00 3.58 10.32
N GLY A 211 8.17 3.41 9.72
CA GLY A 211 9.38 2.98 10.42
C GLY A 211 9.34 1.54 10.93
N ASN A 212 8.44 0.69 10.40
CA ASN A 212 8.30 -0.69 10.86
C ASN A 212 9.33 -1.60 10.15
N ALA A 213 10.55 -1.66 10.68
CA ALA A 213 11.64 -2.44 10.10
C ALA A 213 11.41 -3.94 10.07
N ASP A 214 10.61 -4.43 11.00
CA ASP A 214 10.21 -5.83 11.09
C ASP A 214 9.43 -6.29 9.86
N LEU A 215 8.30 -5.62 9.59
CA LEU A 215 7.49 -5.91 8.40
C LEU A 215 8.23 -5.58 7.11
N VAL A 216 9.12 -4.57 7.10
CA VAL A 216 9.96 -4.30 5.93
C VAL A 216 10.87 -5.50 5.63
N ALA A 217 11.54 -6.07 6.63
CA ALA A 217 12.38 -7.25 6.44
C ALA A 217 11.55 -8.46 5.99
N GLU A 218 10.37 -8.70 6.58
CA GLU A 218 9.50 -9.82 6.17
C GLU A 218 8.97 -9.70 4.74
N LEU A 219 8.62 -8.48 4.32
CA LEU A 219 8.14 -8.23 2.95
C LEU A 219 9.27 -8.40 1.93
N VAL A 220 10.49 -8.01 2.26
CA VAL A 220 11.68 -8.32 1.45
C VAL A 220 11.89 -9.84 1.35
N CYS A 221 11.84 -10.56 2.48
CA CYS A 221 11.87 -12.03 2.46
C CYS A 221 10.78 -12.61 1.55
N SER A 222 9.57 -12.05 1.59
CA SER A 222 8.43 -12.53 0.80
C SER A 222 8.65 -12.36 -0.70
N LEU A 223 9.20 -11.22 -1.14
CA LEU A 223 9.56 -11.01 -2.55
C LEU A 223 10.63 -12.02 -3.01
N LEU A 224 11.66 -12.23 -2.19
CA LEU A 224 12.73 -13.20 -2.48
C LEU A 224 12.21 -14.64 -2.52
N CYS A 225 11.29 -15.00 -1.63
CA CYS A 225 10.61 -16.31 -1.61
C CYS A 225 9.76 -16.54 -2.86
N LEU A 226 9.23 -15.48 -3.49
CA LEU A 226 8.54 -15.55 -4.77
C LEU A 226 9.49 -15.52 -5.98
N GLY A 227 10.79 -15.41 -5.73
CA GLY A 227 11.86 -15.31 -6.72
C GLY A 227 12.05 -13.92 -7.33
N VAL A 228 11.49 -12.87 -6.73
CA VAL A 228 11.58 -11.49 -7.24
C VAL A 228 12.77 -10.79 -6.61
N HIS A 229 13.78 -10.49 -7.43
CA HIS A 229 15.02 -9.81 -7.00
C HIS A 229 15.17 -8.40 -7.61
N ASP A 230 14.41 -8.10 -8.65
CA ASP A 230 14.43 -6.86 -9.42
C ASP A 230 13.25 -5.94 -9.06
N SER A 231 13.19 -5.53 -7.78
CA SER A 231 12.18 -4.59 -7.29
C SER A 231 12.84 -3.33 -6.73
N ALA A 232 12.51 -2.18 -7.34
CA ALA A 232 13.00 -0.89 -6.84
C ALA A 232 12.49 -0.56 -5.42
N GLU A 233 11.33 -1.09 -5.02
CA GLU A 233 10.87 -0.95 -3.63
C GLU A 233 11.67 -1.83 -2.67
N ALA A 234 12.11 -3.01 -3.10
CA ALA A 234 13.02 -3.85 -2.32
C ALA A 234 14.40 -3.19 -2.17
N ASP A 235 14.93 -2.55 -3.21
CA ASP A 235 16.19 -1.80 -3.11
C ASP A 235 16.11 -0.68 -2.07
N ARG A 236 15.01 0.09 -2.08
CA ARG A 236 14.73 1.09 -1.06
C ARG A 236 14.56 0.47 0.33
N ALA A 237 13.91 -0.68 0.43
CA ALA A 237 13.79 -1.42 1.69
C ALA A 237 15.15 -1.82 2.23
N TRP A 238 16.08 -2.28 1.38
CA TRP A 238 17.45 -2.59 1.78
C TRP A 238 18.21 -1.38 2.31
N THR A 239 18.10 -0.22 1.66
CA THR A 239 18.67 1.03 2.19
C THR A 239 18.11 1.36 3.57
N PHE A 240 16.79 1.28 3.73
CA PHE A 240 16.14 1.54 5.02
C PHE A 240 16.60 0.58 6.13
N LEU A 241 16.69 -0.73 5.85
CA LEU A 241 17.19 -1.71 6.82
C LEU A 241 18.66 -1.47 7.17
N ALA A 242 19.48 -1.07 6.19
CA ALA A 242 20.88 -0.72 6.43
C ALA A 242 21.04 0.50 7.33
N ASP A 243 20.21 1.52 7.12
CA ASP A 243 20.21 2.75 7.91
C ASP A 243 19.63 2.52 9.33
N THR A 244 18.75 1.54 9.49
CA THR A 244 18.15 1.15 10.77
C THR A 244 19.06 0.24 11.59
N GLN A 245 19.97 -0.52 10.96
CA GLN A 245 20.86 -1.43 11.67
C GLN A 245 21.86 -0.67 12.56
N GLU A 246 21.80 -0.91 13.86
CA GLU A 246 22.72 -0.34 14.84
C GLU A 246 24.16 -0.84 14.63
N VAL A 247 25.12 -0.12 15.23
CA VAL A 247 26.56 -0.45 15.14
C VAL A 247 26.85 -1.86 15.65
N ASP A 248 26.14 -2.30 16.69
CA ASP A 248 26.31 -3.63 17.30
C ASP A 248 25.60 -4.75 16.51
N GLY A 249 24.88 -4.41 15.44
CA GLY A 249 24.21 -5.33 14.54
C GLY A 249 22.73 -5.54 14.77
N ARG A 250 22.17 -5.01 15.87
CA ARG A 250 20.72 -5.01 16.11
C ARG A 250 19.99 -4.29 14.99
N VAL A 251 18.82 -4.79 14.63
CA VAL A 251 17.84 -4.02 13.88
C VAL A 251 16.65 -3.82 14.81
N ASP A 252 16.29 -2.56 15.08
CA ASP A 252 15.22 -2.28 16.03
C ASP A 252 13.85 -2.63 15.45
N GLY A 253 13.00 -3.22 16.28
CA GLY A 253 11.63 -3.55 15.91
C GLY A 253 10.70 -2.35 16.11
N PRO A 254 9.45 -2.44 15.61
CA PRO A 254 8.46 -1.39 15.81
C PRO A 254 8.05 -1.26 17.29
N ASP A 255 7.67 -0.05 17.68
CA ASP A 255 7.18 0.25 19.03
C ASP A 255 5.96 -0.61 19.40
N GLY A 256 5.90 -1.03 20.68
CA GLY A 256 4.70 -1.65 21.26
C GLY A 256 4.49 -3.14 20.98
N VAL A 257 5.40 -3.82 20.27
CA VAL A 257 5.32 -5.29 20.04
C VAL A 257 5.57 -6.09 21.32
N VAL A 258 6.41 -5.58 22.22
CA VAL A 258 6.73 -6.23 23.48
C VAL A 258 5.73 -5.78 24.56
N HIS A 259 5.19 -6.73 25.32
CA HIS A 259 4.28 -6.43 26.43
C HIS A 259 4.99 -5.46 27.42
N PRO A 260 4.34 -4.36 27.86
CA PRO A 260 5.02 -3.32 28.67
C PRO A 260 5.72 -3.83 29.93
N LYS A 261 5.16 -4.90 30.52
CA LYS A 261 5.71 -5.55 31.72
C LYS A 261 6.94 -6.45 31.47
N LEU A 262 7.26 -6.75 30.21
CA LEU A 262 8.37 -7.65 29.87
C LEU A 262 9.69 -6.89 30.05
N GLY A 263 10.45 -7.23 31.09
CA GLY A 263 11.73 -6.59 31.38
C GLY A 263 11.63 -5.18 31.96
N GLU A 264 10.55 -4.85 32.68
CA GLU A 264 10.49 -3.59 33.45
C GLU A 264 11.73 -3.44 34.35
N GLY A 265 12.46 -2.33 34.18
CA GLY A 265 13.69 -2.05 34.93
C GLY A 265 14.96 -2.72 34.37
N ASN A 266 14.88 -3.50 33.28
CA ASN A 266 16.03 -4.14 32.63
C ASN A 266 16.17 -3.69 31.17
N LEU A 267 16.86 -2.56 30.97
CA LEU A 267 17.05 -1.95 29.65
C LEU A 267 17.72 -2.89 28.63
N GLU A 268 18.68 -3.70 29.05
CA GLU A 268 19.36 -4.67 28.18
C GLU A 268 18.41 -5.77 27.69
N TYR A 269 17.55 -6.27 28.57
CA TYR A 269 16.53 -7.24 28.18
C TYR A 269 15.48 -6.61 27.27
N GLN A 270 15.04 -5.37 27.56
CA GLN A 270 14.10 -4.64 26.70
C GLN A 270 14.66 -4.48 25.28
N LYS A 271 15.91 -4.02 25.14
CA LYS A 271 16.59 -3.93 23.84
C LYS A 271 16.65 -5.26 23.09
N TRP A 272 16.93 -6.36 23.81
CA TRP A 272 16.91 -7.68 23.20
C TRP A 272 15.50 -8.07 22.76
N ALA A 273 14.51 -7.92 23.64
CA ALA A 273 13.13 -8.31 23.39
C ALA A 273 12.50 -7.54 22.23
N THR A 274 12.79 -6.24 22.08
CA THR A 274 12.25 -5.44 20.97
C THR A 274 13.02 -5.64 19.66
N GLY A 275 14.29 -6.07 19.70
CA GLY A 275 15.13 -6.19 18.51
C GLY A 275 15.35 -7.60 17.95
N TYR A 276 15.17 -8.67 18.75
CA TYR A 276 15.62 -10.01 18.33
C TYR A 276 14.91 -10.51 17.06
N HIS A 277 13.59 -10.34 16.98
CA HIS A 277 12.78 -10.85 15.87
C HIS A 277 13.15 -10.14 14.57
N THR A 278 13.16 -8.82 14.59
CA THR A 278 13.55 -8.00 13.43
C THR A 278 14.99 -8.26 13.00
N THR A 279 15.89 -8.54 13.95
CA THR A 279 17.28 -8.94 13.65
C THR A 279 17.33 -10.33 13.00
N ILE A 280 16.55 -11.31 13.46
CA ILE A 280 16.41 -12.64 12.86
C ILE A 280 15.90 -12.52 11.42
N VAL A 281 14.79 -11.80 11.20
CA VAL A 281 14.18 -11.66 9.88
C VAL A 281 15.11 -10.90 8.93
N THR A 282 15.82 -9.87 9.40
CA THR A 282 16.81 -9.16 8.56
C THR A 282 17.97 -10.08 8.16
N ALA A 283 18.45 -10.93 9.07
CA ALA A 283 19.46 -11.93 8.74
C ALA A 283 18.92 -12.96 7.72
N LEU A 284 17.68 -13.42 7.90
CA LEU A 284 17.01 -14.31 6.95
C LEU A 284 16.86 -13.66 5.57
N ALA A 285 16.47 -12.39 5.48
CA ALA A 285 16.37 -11.65 4.23
C ALA A 285 17.72 -11.64 3.51
N CYS A 286 18.82 -11.41 4.24
CA CYS A 286 20.16 -11.42 3.66
C CYS A 286 20.56 -12.81 3.14
N LEU A 287 20.24 -13.87 3.90
CA LEU A 287 20.47 -15.26 3.49
C LEU A 287 19.71 -15.61 2.22
N LEU A 288 18.42 -15.27 2.14
CA LEU A 288 17.60 -15.47 0.96
C LEU A 288 18.19 -14.71 -0.24
N ALA A 289 18.56 -13.43 -0.06
CA ALA A 289 19.07 -12.59 -1.14
C ALA A 289 20.37 -13.13 -1.77
N ARG A 290 21.27 -13.72 -0.98
CA ARG A 290 22.54 -14.29 -1.45
C ARG A 290 22.49 -15.79 -1.74
N SER A 291 21.36 -16.44 -1.51
CA SER A 291 21.24 -17.89 -1.63
C SER A 291 21.45 -18.34 -3.08
N PRO A 292 22.38 -19.29 -3.34
CA PRO A 292 22.59 -19.83 -4.67
C PRO A 292 21.52 -20.84 -5.11
N VAL A 293 20.65 -21.29 -4.20
CA VAL A 293 19.64 -22.33 -4.47
C VAL A 293 18.26 -21.77 -4.78
N LEU A 294 18.02 -20.48 -4.50
CA LEU A 294 16.75 -19.85 -4.81
C LEU A 294 16.61 -19.57 -6.31
N THR A 295 15.39 -19.78 -6.81
CA THR A 295 15.07 -19.47 -8.20
C THR A 295 14.87 -17.97 -8.34
N GLN A 296 15.68 -17.33 -9.19
CA GLN A 296 15.46 -15.96 -9.60
C GLN A 296 14.48 -15.91 -10.76
N ARG A 297 13.53 -14.98 -10.69
CA ARG A 297 12.52 -14.73 -11.71
C ARG A 297 12.49 -13.24 -11.99
N PRO A 298 12.29 -12.84 -13.27
CA PRO A 298 12.00 -11.45 -13.58
C PRO A 298 10.73 -11.01 -12.85
N ARG A 299 10.70 -9.75 -12.40
CA ARG A 299 9.52 -9.16 -11.81
C ARG A 299 8.34 -9.29 -12.77
N PRO A 300 7.26 -9.99 -12.38
CA PRO A 300 6.11 -10.15 -13.25
C PRO A 300 5.49 -8.77 -13.53
N THR A 301 5.16 -8.52 -14.79
CA THR A 301 4.47 -7.28 -15.16
C THR A 301 3.05 -7.35 -14.62
N VAL A 302 2.70 -6.39 -13.76
CA VAL A 302 1.33 -6.23 -13.29
C VAL A 302 0.44 -5.96 -14.51
N PRO A 303 -0.54 -6.82 -14.80
CA PRO A 303 -1.49 -6.52 -15.87
C PRO A 303 -2.11 -5.16 -15.58
N LEU A 304 -2.11 -4.29 -16.59
CA LEU A 304 -2.98 -3.13 -16.55
C LEU A 304 -4.41 -3.65 -16.30
N PRO A 305 -5.20 -3.01 -15.44
CA PRO A 305 -6.58 -3.44 -15.21
C PRO A 305 -7.28 -3.59 -16.55
N ALA A 306 -7.68 -4.82 -16.91
CA ALA A 306 -8.21 -5.13 -18.24
C ALA A 306 -9.58 -4.47 -18.52
N ASP A 307 -10.20 -3.84 -17.51
CA ASP A 307 -11.51 -3.24 -17.65
C ASP A 307 -11.63 -1.87 -16.97
N ASN A 308 -11.54 -0.82 -17.79
CA ASN A 308 -11.86 0.55 -17.38
C ASN A 308 -13.36 0.78 -17.25
N LYS A 309 -14.20 -0.11 -17.78
CA LYS A 309 -15.66 0.10 -17.80
C LYS A 309 -16.22 0.23 -16.39
N GLY A 310 -15.66 -0.46 -15.40
CA GLY A 310 -16.10 -0.31 -14.01
C GLY A 310 -15.87 1.10 -13.46
N LEU A 311 -14.71 1.69 -13.76
CA LEU A 311 -14.36 3.05 -13.36
C LEU A 311 -15.18 4.09 -14.14
N GLU A 312 -15.30 3.92 -15.45
CA GLU A 312 -16.06 4.80 -16.35
C GLU A 312 -17.55 4.78 -16.04
N GLU A 313 -18.15 3.61 -15.81
CA GLU A 313 -19.56 3.46 -15.41
C GLU A 313 -19.84 4.12 -14.06
N ALA A 314 -18.95 3.92 -13.09
CA ALA A 314 -19.11 4.56 -11.80
C ALA A 314 -18.95 6.10 -11.90
N LEU A 315 -18.01 6.59 -12.70
CA LEU A 315 -17.88 8.02 -12.97
C LEU A 315 -19.13 8.56 -13.67
N TYR A 316 -19.65 7.86 -14.68
CA TYR A 316 -20.87 8.21 -15.41
C TYR A 316 -22.04 8.42 -14.46
N ARG A 317 -22.33 7.45 -13.60
CA ARG A 317 -23.44 7.54 -12.63
C ARG A 317 -23.27 8.71 -11.67
N SER A 318 -22.04 8.97 -11.22
CA SER A 318 -21.73 10.10 -10.33
C SER A 318 -21.88 11.45 -11.04
N VAL A 319 -21.50 11.54 -12.31
CA VAL A 319 -21.66 12.75 -13.15
C VAL A 319 -23.13 13.04 -13.37
N VAL A 320 -23.94 12.03 -13.73
CA VAL A 320 -25.39 12.18 -13.89
C VAL A 320 -26.03 12.64 -12.58
N TRP A 321 -25.64 12.04 -11.45
CA TRP A 321 -26.15 12.44 -10.14
C TRP A 321 -25.78 13.89 -9.78
N LEU A 322 -24.52 14.30 -9.97
CA LEU A 322 -24.10 15.69 -9.70
C LEU A 322 -24.78 16.69 -10.63
N SER A 323 -24.93 16.34 -11.92
CA SER A 323 -25.65 17.15 -12.90
C SER A 323 -27.09 17.42 -12.42
N GLY A 324 -27.81 16.37 -12.00
CA GLY A 324 -29.14 16.51 -11.40
C GLY A 324 -29.14 17.32 -10.10
N ALA A 325 -28.18 17.08 -9.21
CA ALA A 325 -28.06 17.81 -7.93
C ALA A 325 -27.71 19.30 -8.11
N SER A 326 -27.21 19.70 -9.28
CA SER A 326 -26.86 21.09 -9.61
C SER A 326 -28.06 21.92 -10.04
N LEU A 327 -29.20 21.28 -10.32
CA LEU A 327 -30.45 21.93 -10.75
C LEU A 327 -31.27 22.49 -9.57
N SER A 328 -30.65 22.77 -8.43
CA SER A 328 -31.35 23.37 -7.28
C SER A 328 -31.81 24.79 -7.57
N ASP A 329 -32.86 25.25 -6.88
CA ASP A 329 -33.41 26.61 -7.00
C ASP A 329 -32.41 27.72 -6.60
N GLU A 330 -31.29 27.37 -5.95
CA GLU A 330 -30.19 28.26 -5.62
C GLU A 330 -28.94 27.93 -6.45
N ALA A 331 -28.31 28.93 -7.07
CA ALA A 331 -27.14 28.70 -7.93
C ALA A 331 -25.81 28.52 -7.18
N GLU A 332 -25.66 29.13 -5.99
CA GLU A 332 -24.41 29.05 -5.24
C GLU A 332 -24.08 27.61 -4.79
N PRO A 333 -25.03 26.81 -4.26
CA PRO A 333 -24.81 25.39 -3.98
C PRO A 333 -24.64 24.53 -5.24
N GLY A 334 -25.21 24.92 -6.38
CA GLY A 334 -25.20 24.15 -7.63
C GLY A 334 -23.92 24.30 -8.46
N PHE A 335 -23.18 25.39 -8.28
CA PHE A 335 -22.03 25.73 -9.14
C PHE A 335 -20.88 24.71 -9.06
N ALA A 336 -20.38 24.44 -7.84
CA ALA A 336 -19.23 23.54 -7.66
C ALA A 336 -19.53 22.08 -8.06
N PRO A 337 -20.72 21.52 -7.76
CA PRO A 337 -21.17 20.25 -8.32
C PRO A 337 -21.18 20.21 -9.86
N ALA A 338 -21.71 21.25 -10.53
CA ALA A 338 -21.76 21.30 -11.99
C ALA A 338 -20.37 21.36 -12.63
N ALA A 339 -19.44 22.14 -12.03
CA ALA A 339 -18.06 22.19 -12.48
C ALA A 339 -17.36 20.82 -12.36
N ALA A 340 -17.54 20.11 -11.24
CA ALA A 340 -17.01 18.75 -11.08
C ALA A 340 -17.65 17.76 -12.06
N ALA A 341 -18.97 17.82 -12.24
CA ALA A 341 -19.68 17.00 -13.22
C ALA A 341 -19.13 17.23 -14.63
N THR A 342 -18.82 18.49 -14.98
CA THR A 342 -18.25 18.87 -16.29
C THR A 342 -16.88 18.24 -16.51
N ARG A 343 -16.01 18.26 -15.49
CA ARG A 343 -14.72 17.57 -15.54
C ARG A 343 -14.90 16.07 -15.78
N GLY A 344 -15.82 15.44 -15.05
CA GLY A 344 -16.13 14.02 -15.22
C GLY A 344 -16.69 13.70 -16.61
N ALA A 345 -17.63 14.49 -17.10
CA ALA A 345 -18.19 14.36 -18.45
C ALA A 345 -17.13 14.49 -19.54
N ARG A 346 -16.16 15.41 -19.38
CA ARG A 346 -15.02 15.53 -20.30
C ARG A 346 -14.11 14.30 -20.26
N ALA A 347 -13.78 13.80 -19.08
CA ALA A 347 -12.96 12.59 -18.94
C ALA A 347 -13.63 11.36 -19.58
N LEU A 348 -14.97 11.31 -19.61
CA LEU A 348 -15.75 10.28 -20.30
C LEU A 348 -15.93 10.53 -21.81
N GLY A 349 -15.56 11.71 -22.32
CA GLY A 349 -15.88 12.12 -23.70
C GLY A 349 -17.38 12.32 -23.96
N GLN A 350 -18.17 12.64 -22.93
CA GLN A 350 -19.64 12.77 -22.99
C GLN A 350 -20.13 14.12 -22.43
N PRO A 351 -19.81 15.26 -23.06
CA PRO A 351 -20.17 16.59 -22.55
C PRO A 351 -21.69 16.82 -22.41
N ALA A 352 -22.53 16.12 -23.19
CA ALA A 352 -23.98 16.23 -23.12
C ALA A 352 -24.59 15.87 -21.76
N LEU A 353 -23.87 15.12 -20.91
CA LEU A 353 -24.36 14.73 -19.57
C LEU A 353 -24.59 15.92 -18.63
N VAL A 354 -23.92 17.04 -18.88
CA VAL A 354 -23.96 18.23 -18.02
C VAL A 354 -24.70 19.41 -18.64
N GLU A 355 -25.19 19.27 -19.88
CA GLU A 355 -25.88 20.34 -20.60
C GLU A 355 -27.06 20.95 -19.81
N PRO A 356 -27.98 20.17 -19.20
CA PRO A 356 -29.08 20.74 -18.46
C PRO A 356 -28.62 21.61 -17.28
N ALA A 357 -27.64 21.13 -16.51
CA ALA A 357 -27.09 21.84 -15.35
C ALA A 357 -26.36 23.12 -15.77
N LEU A 358 -25.53 23.03 -16.81
CA LEU A 358 -24.78 24.18 -17.33
C LEU A 358 -25.69 25.24 -17.93
N SER A 359 -26.73 24.85 -18.68
CA SER A 359 -27.70 25.78 -19.26
C SER A 359 -28.50 26.52 -18.19
N ALA A 360 -28.98 25.81 -17.16
CA ALA A 360 -29.70 26.41 -16.05
C ALA A 360 -28.84 27.41 -15.26
N LEU A 361 -27.60 27.01 -14.92
CA LEU A 361 -26.66 27.88 -14.19
C LEU A 361 -26.20 29.07 -15.03
N ALA A 362 -25.94 28.88 -16.32
CA ALA A 362 -25.57 29.98 -17.22
C ALA A 362 -26.68 31.04 -17.28
N THR A 363 -27.94 30.61 -17.40
CA THR A 363 -29.10 31.50 -17.37
C THR A 363 -29.21 32.26 -16.05
N TYR A 364 -29.04 31.56 -14.93
CA TYR A 364 -29.10 32.19 -13.60
C TYR A 364 -27.96 33.21 -13.39
N LEU A 365 -26.75 32.85 -13.82
CA LEU A 365 -25.54 33.63 -13.59
C LEU A 365 -25.28 34.68 -14.68
N ASP A 366 -26.09 34.75 -15.73
CA ASP A 366 -25.84 35.61 -16.91
C ASP A 366 -25.63 37.08 -16.54
N ALA A 367 -26.37 37.57 -15.54
CA ALA A 367 -26.27 38.92 -15.01
C ALA A 367 -25.50 39.02 -13.67
N ALA A 368 -24.76 37.98 -13.28
CA ALA A 368 -24.01 37.97 -12.03
C ALA A 368 -22.91 39.05 -12.00
N PRO A 369 -22.59 39.60 -10.81
CA PRO A 369 -21.47 40.53 -10.65
C PRO A 369 -20.12 39.80 -10.67
N ASP A 370 -19.08 40.43 -11.20
CA ASP A 370 -17.72 39.86 -11.33
C ASP A 370 -17.14 39.32 -10.02
N GLN A 371 -17.49 39.93 -8.88
CA GLN A 371 -17.03 39.49 -7.56
C GLN A 371 -17.53 38.08 -7.21
N LEU A 372 -18.65 37.64 -7.79
CA LEU A 372 -19.19 36.30 -7.56
C LEU A 372 -18.27 35.22 -8.14
N TRP A 373 -17.78 35.42 -9.38
CA TRP A 373 -16.87 34.48 -10.04
C TRP A 373 -15.56 34.28 -9.25
N SER A 374 -15.09 35.33 -8.59
CA SER A 374 -13.89 35.26 -7.74
C SER A 374 -14.09 34.39 -6.49
N ARG A 375 -15.33 34.18 -6.03
CA ARG A 375 -15.66 33.35 -4.85
C ARG A 375 -15.69 31.86 -5.16
N TYR A 376 -16.05 31.49 -6.38
CA TYR A 376 -16.18 30.09 -6.78
C TYR A 376 -14.84 29.35 -6.97
N GLY A 377 -13.73 30.08 -7.01
CA GLY A 377 -12.39 29.51 -7.18
C GLY A 377 -12.06 29.19 -8.64
N VAL A 378 -10.79 29.38 -8.98
CA VAL A 378 -10.31 29.34 -10.39
C VAL A 378 -10.60 28.01 -11.07
N GLU A 379 -10.41 26.88 -10.38
CA GLU A 379 -10.60 25.55 -10.99
C GLU A 379 -12.07 25.27 -11.35
N ALA A 380 -13.01 25.62 -10.47
CA ALA A 380 -14.43 25.41 -10.74
C ALA A 380 -14.93 26.32 -11.88
N VAL A 381 -14.52 27.60 -11.87
CA VAL A 381 -14.84 28.55 -12.94
C VAL A 381 -14.31 28.08 -14.29
N ALA A 382 -13.09 27.54 -14.31
CA ALA A 382 -12.47 27.02 -15.51
C ALA A 382 -13.21 25.81 -16.10
N GLU A 383 -13.54 24.83 -15.25
CA GLU A 383 -14.27 23.64 -15.70
C GLU A 383 -15.66 24.02 -16.21
N PHE A 384 -16.36 24.94 -15.53
CA PHE A 384 -17.63 25.48 -16.00
C PHE A 384 -17.49 26.18 -17.36
N ALA A 385 -16.51 27.07 -17.54
CA ALA A 385 -16.26 27.77 -18.80
C ALA A 385 -15.95 26.81 -19.96
N ARG A 386 -15.14 25.77 -19.71
CA ARG A 386 -14.85 24.72 -20.69
C ARG A 386 -16.11 23.93 -21.07
N GLY A 387 -16.97 23.66 -20.10
CA GLY A 387 -18.26 23.01 -20.33
C GLY A 387 -19.17 23.82 -21.25
N LEU A 388 -19.34 25.12 -20.97
CA LEU A 388 -20.13 26.02 -21.81
C LEU A 388 -19.57 26.10 -23.22
N SER A 389 -18.26 26.32 -23.35
CA SER A 389 -17.58 26.39 -24.65
C SER A 389 -17.75 25.10 -25.46
N GLY A 390 -17.57 23.93 -24.83
CA GLY A 390 -17.72 22.63 -25.49
C GLY A 390 -19.15 22.29 -25.93
N LEU A 391 -20.16 22.95 -25.34
CA LEU A 391 -21.58 22.79 -25.69
C LEU A 391 -22.11 23.94 -26.56
N GLY A 392 -21.31 24.97 -26.83
CA GLY A 392 -21.75 26.18 -27.54
C GLY A 392 -22.76 27.02 -26.74
N LEU A 393 -22.70 26.97 -25.41
CA LEU A 393 -23.49 27.81 -24.51
C LEU A 393 -22.72 29.09 -24.16
N THR A 394 -23.45 30.18 -23.88
CA THR A 394 -22.88 31.49 -23.51
C THR A 394 -23.32 31.92 -22.11
N CYS A 395 -22.52 32.76 -21.46
CA CYS A 395 -22.86 33.38 -20.17
C CYS A 395 -22.14 34.74 -20.10
N ASP A 396 -22.89 35.82 -20.27
CA ASP A 396 -22.33 37.16 -20.52
C ASP A 396 -21.49 37.67 -19.34
N SER A 397 -21.90 37.41 -18.10
CA SER A 397 -21.11 37.78 -16.92
C SER A 397 -19.78 37.03 -16.84
N LEU A 398 -19.75 35.75 -17.21
CA LEU A 398 -18.53 34.95 -17.20
C LEU A 398 -17.57 35.41 -18.27
N GLU A 399 -18.06 35.65 -19.49
CA GLU A 399 -17.25 36.16 -20.60
C GLU A 399 -16.63 37.51 -20.22
N ARG A 400 -17.42 38.44 -19.67
CA ARG A 400 -16.91 39.73 -19.16
C ARG A 400 -15.82 39.52 -18.10
N PHE A 401 -16.05 38.65 -17.12
CA PHE A 401 -15.07 38.34 -16.07
C PHE A 401 -13.76 37.77 -16.65
N LEU A 402 -13.84 36.80 -17.57
CA LEU A 402 -12.68 36.19 -18.21
C LEU A 402 -11.92 37.19 -19.08
N THR A 403 -12.61 38.00 -19.89
CA THR A 403 -12.01 39.06 -20.71
C THR A 403 -11.33 40.11 -19.85
N SER A 404 -11.97 40.56 -18.77
CA SER A 404 -11.38 41.51 -17.82
C SER A 404 -10.12 40.94 -17.15
N THR A 405 -10.19 39.67 -16.73
CA THR A 405 -9.04 38.97 -16.13
C THR A 405 -7.87 38.85 -17.11
N ALA A 406 -8.15 38.48 -18.37
CA ALA A 406 -7.13 38.39 -19.41
C ALA A 406 -6.54 39.75 -19.77
N ALA A 407 -7.33 40.83 -19.78
CA ALA A 407 -6.84 42.19 -19.98
C ALA A 407 -5.89 42.60 -18.83
N ALA A 408 -6.26 42.32 -17.57
CA ALA A 408 -5.41 42.61 -16.42
C ALA A 408 -4.07 41.86 -16.48
N LEU A 409 -4.06 40.61 -16.94
CA LEU A 409 -2.83 39.81 -17.06
C LEU A 409 -1.85 40.34 -18.11
N ARG A 410 -2.30 41.04 -19.15
CA ARG A 410 -1.41 41.64 -20.16
C ARG A 410 -0.53 42.74 -19.60
N GLU A 411 -0.96 43.37 -18.51
CA GLU A 411 -0.24 44.43 -17.83
C GLU A 411 0.73 43.90 -16.76
N VAL A 412 0.77 42.58 -16.52
CA VAL A 412 1.58 41.95 -15.48
C VAL A 412 2.82 41.30 -16.08
N SER A 413 3.99 41.63 -15.54
CA SER A 413 5.28 41.02 -15.95
C SER A 413 5.70 39.82 -15.10
N VAL A 414 5.14 39.67 -13.89
CA VAL A 414 5.44 38.58 -12.96
C VAL A 414 4.15 38.04 -12.38
N VAL A 415 3.90 36.75 -12.61
CA VAL A 415 2.69 36.09 -12.14
C VAL A 415 2.98 35.31 -10.86
N PRO A 416 2.18 35.46 -9.79
CA PRO A 416 2.26 34.58 -8.63
C PRO A 416 2.06 33.11 -9.04
N ALA A 417 2.80 32.19 -8.42
CA ALA A 417 2.68 30.76 -8.73
C ALA A 417 1.24 30.23 -8.68
N GLY A 418 0.39 30.77 -7.80
CA GLY A 418 -1.03 30.40 -7.68
C GLY A 418 -1.91 30.81 -8.86
N ALA A 419 -1.49 31.73 -9.72
CA ALA A 419 -2.28 32.20 -10.87
C ALA A 419 -1.95 31.45 -12.18
N ARG A 420 -0.93 30.59 -12.19
CA ARG A 420 -0.47 29.87 -13.41
C ARG A 420 -1.54 28.95 -14.01
N THR A 421 -2.28 28.22 -13.17
CA THR A 421 -3.41 27.38 -13.63
C THR A 421 -4.47 28.22 -14.32
N GLY A 422 -4.85 29.37 -13.73
CA GLY A 422 -5.78 30.32 -14.35
C GLY A 422 -5.31 30.84 -15.71
N ILE A 423 -4.01 31.10 -15.87
CA ILE A 423 -3.44 31.54 -17.17
C ILE A 423 -3.58 30.46 -18.23
N ARG A 424 -3.24 29.20 -17.92
CA ARG A 424 -3.38 28.10 -18.87
C ARG A 424 -4.83 27.92 -19.29
N ILE A 425 -5.75 28.00 -18.35
CA ILE A 425 -7.19 27.95 -18.62
C ILE A 425 -7.60 29.05 -19.61
N LEU A 426 -7.14 30.29 -19.40
CA LEU A 426 -7.44 31.39 -20.31
C LEU A 426 -6.85 31.17 -21.71
N VAL A 427 -5.67 30.53 -21.81
CA VAL A 427 -5.07 30.13 -23.09
C VAL A 427 -5.89 29.02 -23.76
N ASP A 428 -6.24 27.97 -23.02
CA ASP A 428 -7.02 26.83 -23.52
C ASP A 428 -8.40 27.27 -24.04
N LEU A 429 -9.02 28.24 -23.36
CA LEU A 429 -10.29 28.84 -23.76
C LEU A 429 -10.16 29.85 -24.91
N GLY A 430 -8.94 30.15 -25.37
CA GLY A 430 -8.68 31.14 -26.42
C GLY A 430 -8.88 32.60 -26.00
N VAL A 431 -9.04 32.87 -24.69
CA VAL A 431 -9.22 34.22 -24.13
C VAL A 431 -7.88 34.95 -24.02
N LEU A 432 -6.80 34.23 -23.75
CA LEU A 432 -5.43 34.74 -23.71
C LEU A 432 -4.60 34.12 -24.84
N ALA A 433 -3.78 34.93 -25.52
CA ALA A 433 -2.93 34.45 -26.60
C ALA A 433 -1.88 33.45 -26.08
N ALA A 434 -1.64 32.37 -26.81
CA ALA A 434 -0.80 31.25 -26.37
C ALA A 434 0.67 31.64 -26.15
N ASP A 435 1.21 32.52 -26.99
CA ASP A 435 2.57 33.07 -26.87
C ASP A 435 2.74 33.92 -25.60
N HIS A 436 1.75 34.76 -25.31
CA HIS A 436 1.74 35.56 -24.08
C HIS A 436 1.58 34.69 -22.84
N GLY A 437 0.67 33.71 -22.87
CA GLY A 437 0.54 32.72 -21.80
C GLY A 437 1.83 31.94 -21.57
N ALA A 438 2.51 31.50 -22.63
CA ALA A 438 3.80 30.83 -22.53
C ALA A 438 4.87 31.73 -21.88
N ALA A 439 4.91 33.02 -22.23
CA ALA A 439 5.82 33.99 -21.62
C ALA A 439 5.55 34.17 -20.12
N LEU A 440 4.28 34.29 -19.70
CA LEU A 440 3.89 34.40 -18.29
C LEU A 440 4.18 33.11 -17.50
N LEU A 441 4.10 31.95 -18.17
CA LEU A 441 4.37 30.65 -17.59
C LEU A 441 5.84 30.25 -17.63
N ALA A 442 6.72 31.04 -18.26
CA ALA A 442 8.16 30.81 -18.29
C ALA A 442 8.79 31.09 -16.92
N SER A 443 8.60 30.18 -15.97
CA SER A 443 9.23 30.20 -14.65
C SER A 443 9.61 28.78 -14.26
N ALA A 444 10.67 28.67 -13.44
CA ALA A 444 11.26 27.41 -13.03
C ALA A 444 10.20 26.44 -12.43
N PRO A 445 10.40 25.12 -12.61
CA PRO A 445 9.53 24.10 -12.01
C PRO A 445 9.50 24.25 -10.48
N LEU A 446 8.35 23.91 -9.90
CA LEU A 446 8.17 23.99 -8.45
C LEU A 446 9.03 22.93 -7.75
N ALA A 447 9.72 23.31 -6.69
CA ALA A 447 10.34 22.34 -5.80
C ALA A 447 9.23 21.57 -5.04
N PRO A 448 9.41 20.26 -4.77
CA PRO A 448 8.48 19.51 -3.95
C PRO A 448 8.32 20.18 -2.57
N PRO A 449 7.10 20.26 -2.02
CA PRO A 449 6.90 20.82 -0.69
C PRO A 449 7.58 19.94 0.36
N GLY A 450 8.10 20.55 1.42
CA GLY A 450 8.50 19.80 2.61
C GLY A 450 7.28 19.09 3.22
N THR A 451 7.41 17.81 3.54
CA THR A 451 6.27 16.98 3.99
C THR A 451 6.24 16.76 5.50
N ASP A 452 7.27 17.16 6.22
CA ASP A 452 7.47 16.70 7.61
C ASP A 452 6.55 17.39 8.62
N ASP A 453 5.97 18.54 8.27
CA ASP A 453 5.13 19.37 9.18
C ASP A 453 3.72 19.69 8.66
N ILE A 454 3.34 19.21 7.46
CA ILE A 454 2.05 19.55 6.83
C ILE A 454 1.19 18.29 6.75
N ALA A 455 -0.07 18.39 7.21
CA ALA A 455 -1.04 17.31 7.06
C ALA A 455 -1.15 16.88 5.59
N ALA A 456 -1.00 15.58 5.32
CA ALA A 456 -0.97 15.04 3.96
C ALA A 456 -2.19 15.43 3.12
N GLY A 457 -3.38 15.54 3.73
CA GLY A 457 -4.58 16.04 3.03
C GLY A 457 -4.44 17.48 2.52
N LEU A 458 -3.75 18.36 3.26
CA LEU A 458 -3.44 19.72 2.81
C LEU A 458 -2.39 19.72 1.71
N VAL A 459 -1.36 18.87 1.82
CA VAL A 459 -0.35 18.70 0.76
C VAL A 459 -1.01 18.20 -0.53
N ALA A 460 -1.92 17.23 -0.42
CA ALA A 460 -2.68 16.71 -1.56
C ALA A 460 -3.55 17.80 -2.20
N LEU A 461 -4.21 18.63 -1.38
CA LEU A 461 -4.98 19.77 -1.88
C LEU A 461 -4.08 20.81 -2.57
N GLN A 462 -2.91 21.12 -2.00
CA GLN A 462 -1.93 22.03 -2.61
C GLN A 462 -1.40 21.49 -3.94
N ILE A 463 -1.15 20.18 -4.02
CA ILE A 463 -0.75 19.47 -5.24
C ILE A 463 -1.86 19.55 -6.28
N ALA A 464 -3.11 19.28 -5.89
CA ALA A 464 -4.26 19.39 -6.78
C ALA A 464 -4.42 20.81 -7.33
N GLN A 465 -4.25 21.84 -6.48
CA GLN A 465 -4.29 23.26 -6.87
C GLN A 465 -3.13 23.67 -7.77
N ARG A 466 -2.03 22.91 -7.80
CA ARG A 466 -0.81 23.19 -8.57
C ARG A 466 -0.47 22.08 -9.55
N ALA A 467 -1.45 21.28 -9.95
CA ALA A 467 -1.29 20.11 -10.84
C ALA A 467 -0.40 20.43 -12.05
N ASP A 468 -0.62 21.59 -12.64
CA ASP A 468 0.09 22.14 -13.80
C ASP A 468 1.60 22.39 -13.62
N GLN A 469 2.07 22.46 -12.38
CA GLN A 469 3.47 22.78 -12.02
C GLN A 469 4.24 21.56 -11.56
N ILE A 470 3.58 20.42 -11.46
CA ILE A 470 4.18 19.16 -11.10
C ILE A 470 4.82 18.61 -12.38
N PRO A 471 6.12 18.28 -12.36
CA PRO A 471 6.78 17.63 -13.49
C PRO A 471 5.98 16.41 -13.90
N HIS A 472 5.84 16.18 -15.20
CA HIS A 472 5.20 14.97 -15.66
C HIS A 472 6.02 13.78 -15.13
N PRO A 473 5.41 12.64 -14.77
CA PRO A 473 6.14 11.46 -14.29
C PRO A 473 7.21 10.91 -15.24
N ARG A 474 7.21 11.38 -16.50
CA ARG A 474 8.18 11.01 -17.53
C ARG A 474 9.39 11.95 -17.58
N ASP A 475 9.33 13.06 -16.86
CA ASP A 475 10.40 14.05 -16.78
C ASP A 475 11.42 13.62 -15.73
N ALA A 476 12.69 14.00 -15.90
CA ALA A 476 13.79 13.66 -15.00
C ALA A 476 13.59 14.08 -13.52
N GLY A 477 12.54 14.85 -13.22
CA GLY A 477 12.15 15.26 -11.87
C GLY A 477 11.21 14.29 -11.13
N ALA A 478 10.70 13.23 -11.74
CA ALA A 478 9.70 12.36 -11.10
C ALA A 478 10.19 11.71 -9.78
N GLU A 479 11.47 11.31 -9.72
CA GLU A 479 12.07 10.75 -8.51
C GLU A 479 12.16 11.75 -7.35
N SER A 480 12.27 13.06 -7.61
CA SER A 480 12.28 14.06 -6.53
C SER A 480 10.91 14.24 -5.87
N TRP A 481 9.83 13.83 -6.55
CA TRP A 481 8.46 13.87 -6.05
C TRP A 481 8.01 12.57 -5.39
N ARG A 482 8.77 11.48 -5.54
CA ARG A 482 8.47 10.18 -4.91
C ARG A 482 8.29 10.28 -3.39
N PRO A 483 9.17 10.97 -2.61
CA PRO A 483 8.96 11.09 -1.16
C PRO A 483 7.61 11.73 -0.80
N VAL A 484 7.15 12.67 -1.62
CA VAL A 484 5.82 13.29 -1.47
C VAL A 484 4.72 12.27 -1.77
N ALA A 485 4.82 11.53 -2.88
CA ALA A 485 3.86 10.48 -3.21
C ALA A 485 3.77 9.39 -2.12
N GLU A 486 4.91 8.94 -1.59
CA GLU A 486 4.97 7.98 -0.48
C GLU A 486 4.29 8.53 0.78
N CYS A 487 4.51 9.81 1.11
CA CYS A 487 3.84 10.49 2.23
C CYS A 487 2.33 10.52 2.06
N LEU A 488 1.84 10.90 0.87
CA LEU A 488 0.40 10.91 0.57
C LEU A 488 -0.20 9.50 0.62
N ALA A 489 0.48 8.51 0.06
CA ALA A 489 0.01 7.13 0.07
C ALA A 489 -0.06 6.57 1.51
N ALA A 490 0.90 6.94 2.37
CA ALA A 490 0.90 6.57 3.78
C ALA A 490 -0.24 7.22 4.60
N ALA A 491 -0.90 8.25 4.09
CA ALA A 491 -2.06 8.89 4.72
C ALA A 491 -3.40 8.19 4.40
N LEU A 492 -3.45 7.36 3.35
CA LEU A 492 -4.67 6.63 2.95
C LEU A 492 -5.28 5.77 4.08
N PRO A 493 -4.51 5.01 4.89
CA PRO A 493 -5.05 4.22 6.00
C PRO A 493 -5.79 5.06 7.04
N ALA A 494 -5.31 6.28 7.34
CA ALA A 494 -5.97 7.18 8.30
C ALA A 494 -7.28 7.73 7.73
N ALA A 495 -7.25 8.27 6.50
CA ALA A 495 -8.45 8.77 5.83
C ALA A 495 -9.54 7.71 5.70
N TYR A 496 -9.14 6.45 5.45
CA TYR A 496 -10.05 5.31 5.43
C TYR A 496 -10.68 5.00 6.80
N ARG A 497 -9.86 4.86 7.85
CA ARG A 497 -10.36 4.51 9.19
C ARG A 497 -11.34 5.55 9.72
N ASP A 498 -11.09 6.82 9.41
CA ASP A 498 -11.92 7.94 9.86
C ASP A 498 -13.07 8.26 8.88
N TYR A 499 -13.25 7.46 7.83
CA TYR A 499 -14.27 7.65 6.80
C TYR A 499 -14.25 9.05 6.14
N ARG A 500 -13.05 9.63 5.97
CA ARG A 500 -12.82 10.97 5.40
C ARG A 500 -12.76 10.91 3.87
N LEU A 501 -13.89 10.60 3.22
CA LEU A 501 -13.96 10.36 1.77
C LEU A 501 -13.44 11.52 0.91
N GLY A 502 -13.71 12.78 1.30
CA GLY A 502 -13.19 13.95 0.58
C GLY A 502 -11.66 14.04 0.63
N GLU A 503 -11.05 13.76 1.77
CA GLU A 503 -9.58 13.72 1.90
C GLU A 503 -9.01 12.55 1.11
N MET A 504 -9.64 11.38 1.16
CA MET A 504 -9.21 10.21 0.39
C MET A 504 -9.27 10.46 -1.12
N ALA A 505 -10.32 11.11 -1.62
CA ALA A 505 -10.41 11.54 -3.01
C ALA A 505 -9.30 12.54 -3.37
N ALA A 506 -8.99 13.50 -2.50
CA ALA A 506 -7.87 14.42 -2.71
C ALA A 506 -6.52 13.69 -2.77
N LEU A 507 -6.28 12.71 -1.88
CA LEU A 507 -5.08 11.86 -1.90
C LEU A 507 -4.98 11.06 -3.21
N VAL A 508 -6.07 10.42 -3.64
CA VAL A 508 -6.12 9.66 -4.91
C VAL A 508 -5.81 10.56 -6.11
N ARG A 509 -6.42 11.75 -6.17
CA ARG A 509 -6.16 12.75 -7.21
C ARG A 509 -4.69 13.17 -7.23
N ALA A 510 -4.14 13.49 -6.07
CA ALA A 510 -2.75 13.92 -5.94
C ALA A 510 -1.77 12.81 -6.35
N LEU A 511 -2.02 11.57 -5.94
CA LEU A 511 -1.23 10.42 -6.38
C LEU A 511 -1.30 10.22 -7.90
N ALA A 512 -2.49 10.35 -8.51
CA ALA A 512 -2.62 10.28 -9.96
C ALA A 512 -1.76 11.35 -10.67
N LEU A 513 -1.81 12.59 -10.20
CA LEU A 513 -1.00 13.71 -10.72
C LEU A 513 0.51 13.49 -10.57
N LEU A 514 0.94 12.78 -9.51
CA LEU A 514 2.33 12.41 -9.29
C LEU A 514 2.77 11.15 -10.08
N GLY A 515 1.91 10.63 -10.96
CA GLY A 515 2.19 9.43 -11.77
C GLY A 515 1.97 8.11 -11.07
N TRP A 516 1.38 8.14 -9.88
CA TRP A 516 1.05 6.95 -9.10
C TRP A 516 -0.36 6.43 -9.41
N GLY A 517 -0.99 6.84 -10.53
CA GLY A 517 -2.33 6.40 -10.92
C GLY A 517 -2.48 4.87 -10.99
N GLU A 518 -1.47 4.19 -11.53
CA GLU A 518 -1.45 2.72 -11.64
C GLU A 518 -0.79 2.02 -10.43
N HIS A 519 -0.26 2.79 -9.47
CA HIS A 519 0.29 2.23 -8.25
C HIS A 519 -0.80 1.50 -7.45
N ARG A 520 -0.46 0.35 -6.84
CA ARG A 520 -1.44 -0.51 -6.14
C ARG A 520 -2.21 0.25 -5.04
N LEU A 521 -1.53 1.10 -4.25
CA LEU A 521 -2.18 1.93 -3.22
C LEU A 521 -3.27 2.84 -3.79
N THR A 522 -3.01 3.48 -4.93
CA THR A 522 -3.96 4.38 -5.60
C THR A 522 -5.12 3.61 -6.19
N ARG A 523 -4.86 2.47 -6.85
CA ARG A 523 -5.92 1.61 -7.40
C ARG A 523 -6.83 1.05 -6.33
N ASP A 524 -6.28 0.59 -5.22
CA ASP A 524 -7.06 0.10 -4.08
C ASP A 524 -7.90 1.22 -3.47
N ALA A 525 -7.33 2.41 -3.32
CA ALA A 525 -8.04 3.57 -2.79
C ALA A 525 -9.18 3.99 -3.72
N ALA A 526 -8.95 4.02 -5.03
CA ALA A 526 -9.98 4.26 -6.02
C ALA A 526 -11.09 3.19 -5.94
N ALA A 527 -10.73 1.90 -5.90
CA ALA A 527 -11.69 0.81 -5.77
C ALA A 527 -12.55 0.93 -4.50
N PHE A 528 -11.98 1.41 -3.39
CA PHE A 528 -12.76 1.73 -2.19
C PHE A 528 -13.74 2.88 -2.42
N LEU A 529 -13.31 4.00 -3.03
CA LEU A 529 -14.22 5.09 -3.37
C LEU A 529 -15.37 4.61 -4.26
N LEU A 530 -15.08 3.74 -5.24
CA LEU A 530 -16.10 3.13 -6.10
C LEU A 530 -17.08 2.26 -5.31
N SER A 531 -16.60 1.50 -4.32
CA SER A 531 -17.48 0.68 -3.48
C SER A 531 -18.34 1.50 -2.52
N GLN A 532 -18.08 2.80 -2.37
CA GLN A 532 -18.94 3.73 -1.64
C GLN A 532 -20.05 4.33 -2.51
N GLN A 533 -20.13 4.01 -3.80
CA GLN A 533 -21.20 4.51 -4.68
C GLN A 533 -22.54 3.86 -4.33
N THR A 534 -23.56 4.70 -4.16
CA THR A 534 -24.95 4.32 -3.95
C THR A 534 -25.64 4.00 -5.28
N PRO A 535 -26.79 3.30 -5.28
CA PRO A 535 -27.54 3.01 -6.52
C PRO A 535 -27.96 4.24 -7.33
N THR A 536 -28.05 5.43 -6.71
CA THR A 536 -28.41 6.67 -7.40
C THR A 536 -27.22 7.36 -8.07
N GLY A 537 -25.99 6.89 -7.81
CA GLY A 537 -24.75 7.50 -8.31
C GLY A 537 -24.04 8.40 -7.29
N ALA A 538 -24.68 8.81 -6.20
CA ALA A 538 -24.01 9.53 -5.10
C ALA A 538 -22.95 8.65 -4.42
N ILE A 539 -21.92 9.25 -3.83
CA ILE A 539 -20.84 8.52 -3.15
C ILE A 539 -20.84 8.82 -1.65
N GLY A 540 -20.78 7.75 -0.85
CA GLY A 540 -20.62 7.76 0.60
C GLY A 540 -21.91 7.45 1.37
N TYR A 541 -21.73 7.13 2.66
CA TYR A 541 -22.79 6.81 3.62
C TYR A 541 -22.63 7.69 4.88
N PRO A 542 -23.04 8.97 4.82
CA PRO A 542 -22.90 9.89 5.94
C PRO A 542 -23.70 9.44 7.15
N ALA A 543 -23.01 9.33 8.29
CA ALA A 543 -23.60 9.03 9.59
C ALA A 543 -24.31 10.27 10.17
N CYS A 544 -25.35 10.77 9.49
CA CYS A 544 -26.14 11.91 9.93
C CYS A 544 -27.64 11.68 9.72
N ASP A 545 -28.45 11.97 10.73
CA ASP A 545 -29.91 11.83 10.70
C ASP A 545 -30.61 13.01 10.02
N CYS A 546 -29.97 14.18 9.98
CA CYS A 546 -30.50 15.36 9.28
C CYS A 546 -30.40 15.17 7.76
N SER A 547 -31.53 15.22 7.05
CA SER A 547 -31.59 15.06 5.59
C SER A 547 -30.74 16.06 4.84
N ASP A 548 -30.69 17.31 5.31
CA ASP A 548 -30.03 18.40 4.62
C ASP A 548 -28.51 18.28 4.73
N ASN A 549 -28.02 18.01 5.95
CA ASN A 549 -26.61 17.70 6.19
C ASN A 549 -26.19 16.44 5.41
N ARG A 550 -27.08 15.45 5.29
CA ARG A 550 -26.84 14.24 4.50
C ARG A 550 -26.68 14.54 3.02
N ALA A 551 -27.58 15.34 2.47
CA ALA A 551 -27.55 15.76 1.07
C ALA A 551 -26.31 16.62 0.77
N GLU A 552 -25.95 17.52 1.68
CA GLU A 552 -24.73 18.32 1.58
C GLU A 552 -23.47 17.44 1.60
N ALA A 553 -23.38 16.49 2.52
CA ALA A 553 -22.27 15.53 2.58
C ALA A 553 -22.16 14.70 1.30
N HIS A 554 -23.27 14.16 0.78
CA HIS A 554 -23.29 13.45 -0.49
C HIS A 554 -22.79 14.34 -1.65
N ARG A 555 -23.25 15.59 -1.73
CA ARG A 555 -22.78 16.52 -2.78
C ARG A 555 -21.28 16.74 -2.68
N ALA A 556 -20.77 17.09 -1.50
CA ALA A 556 -19.35 17.38 -1.30
C ALA A 556 -18.44 16.17 -1.59
N TRP A 557 -18.81 14.98 -1.11
CA TRP A 557 -18.04 13.75 -1.34
C TRP A 557 -18.10 13.29 -2.78
N THR A 558 -19.28 13.31 -3.41
CA THR A 558 -19.44 12.94 -4.82
C THR A 558 -18.65 13.90 -5.70
N GLN A 559 -18.70 15.21 -5.43
CA GLN A 559 -17.90 16.22 -6.14
C GLN A 559 -16.41 15.89 -6.08
N SER A 560 -15.87 15.63 -4.88
CA SER A 560 -14.46 15.33 -4.69
C SER A 560 -14.05 14.02 -5.39
N CYS A 561 -14.88 12.99 -5.30
CA CYS A 561 -14.63 11.71 -5.95
C CYS A 561 -14.69 11.82 -7.47
N VAL A 562 -15.67 12.51 -8.05
CA VAL A 562 -15.75 12.72 -9.51
C VAL A 562 -14.49 13.38 -10.05
N ILE A 563 -13.97 14.39 -9.35
CA ILE A 563 -12.72 15.05 -9.75
C ILE A 563 -11.54 14.06 -9.70
N ALA A 564 -11.41 13.27 -8.64
CA ALA A 564 -10.33 12.30 -8.48
C ALA A 564 -10.38 11.17 -9.52
N LEU A 565 -11.57 10.62 -9.80
CA LEU A 565 -11.76 9.56 -10.78
C LEU A 565 -11.55 10.08 -12.22
N ALA A 566 -11.99 11.30 -12.52
CA ALA A 566 -11.72 11.95 -13.81
C ALA A 566 -10.21 12.13 -14.04
N GLU A 567 -9.45 12.48 -12.99
CA GLU A 567 -7.99 12.57 -13.05
C GLU A 567 -7.35 11.21 -13.33
N LEU A 568 -7.80 10.14 -12.65
CA LEU A 568 -7.28 8.79 -12.89
C LEU A 568 -7.50 8.34 -14.34
N ILE A 569 -8.69 8.58 -14.90
CA ILE A 569 -8.98 8.26 -16.30
C ILE A 569 -8.09 9.08 -17.25
N SER A 570 -7.92 10.36 -16.97
CA SER A 570 -7.16 11.28 -17.84
C SER A 570 -5.63 11.09 -17.77
N SER A 571 -5.11 10.67 -16.61
CA SER A 571 -3.68 10.46 -16.37
C SER A 571 -3.11 9.20 -17.02
N ARG A 572 -3.98 8.32 -17.52
CA ARG A 572 -3.54 7.09 -18.16
C ARG A 572 -2.84 7.40 -19.47
N PRO A 573 -1.74 6.69 -19.79
CA PRO A 573 -1.16 6.78 -21.12
C PRO A 573 -2.28 6.52 -22.12
N LEU A 574 -2.50 7.44 -23.06
CA LEU A 574 -3.23 7.11 -24.29
C LEU A 574 -2.47 5.93 -24.90
N GLU A 575 -2.93 4.71 -24.63
CA GLU A 575 -2.42 3.53 -25.29
C GLU A 575 -2.44 3.86 -26.77
N GLN A 576 -1.29 3.69 -27.43
CA GLN A 576 -1.12 4.03 -28.83
C GLN A 576 -2.15 3.27 -29.67
N THR A 577 -3.33 3.87 -29.84
CA THR A 577 -4.40 3.45 -30.75
C THR A 577 -3.94 3.46 -32.21
N ALA A 578 -2.69 3.86 -32.47
CA ALA A 578 -2.01 3.82 -33.75
C ALA A 578 -1.82 2.41 -34.35
N SER A 579 -2.05 1.30 -33.63
CA SER A 579 -1.81 -0.05 -34.18
C SER A 579 -2.99 -0.69 -34.93
N VAL A 580 -4.20 -0.12 -34.90
CA VAL A 580 -5.39 -0.79 -35.51
C VAL A 580 -5.80 -0.22 -36.88
N MET A 581 -5.29 0.93 -37.32
CA MET A 581 -5.60 1.49 -38.66
C MET A 581 -4.58 1.14 -39.77
N GLY A 582 -3.58 0.29 -39.50
CA GLY A 582 -2.43 0.10 -40.39
C GLY A 582 -2.40 -1.14 -41.32
N THR A 583 -3.43 -1.99 -41.36
CA THR A 583 -3.38 -3.25 -42.17
C THR A 583 -4.60 -3.51 -43.05
N ALA A 584 -5.29 -2.45 -43.50
CA ALA A 584 -6.28 -2.53 -44.59
C ALA A 584 -5.76 -1.83 -45.86
N ASN A 585 -4.67 -2.36 -46.43
CA ASN A 585 -4.32 -2.17 -47.84
C ASN A 585 -3.23 -3.20 -48.23
N ARG A 586 -3.66 -4.42 -48.55
CA ARG A 586 -3.00 -5.35 -49.47
C ARG A 586 -4.03 -6.15 -50.23
#